data_AF-A0A7C7CUD0-F1
#
_entry.id   AF-A0A7C7CUD0-F1
#
_cell.length_a   1.000
_cell.length_b   1.000
_cell.length_c   1.000
_cell.angle_alpha   90.00
_cell.angle_beta   90.00
_cell.angle_gamma   90.00
#
_symmetry.space_group_name_H-M   'P 1'
#
loop_
_entity.id
_entity.type
_entity.pdbx_description
1 polymer ?
#
loop_
_entity_poly.entity_id
_entity_poly.type
_entity_poly.pdbx_seq_one_letter_code
_entity_poly.pdbx_strand_id
1 'polypeptide(L)'
;MSKKLIGPLSQQDNLKSMSDSLDPYLYSWPHSELHKNSKWHDTEALFSERLLPETTTELEQDSRWPLFFPATICIVTTMDGKTTAMEKVVGPSIVNRFPYILALSFCTKWMSDRHHPRSLFTKTLESGMGVAVQFFPPGKLLDQVLTGVLEVEEKLSGDRIARTGLSTRKALTNDSPVFNSAYLVYEAQLARPGKDFHGRIILEKPWVDIGSHRIYFLEINAIQLDEEIAHGKKQIAWRSLPTWLPKMERKASSKPKASAKCSTKYTKGYTPDYRFPSSGTVAFESDSSEHAMAIKRLSQLPENQVEVDNDRARWPCFFPSSVGMITTYSKEGIPNLMPCGSTTIVSRHPMTIAIALSNTSINERYAPRSSLEMITRSGKFGCGVPFVDEKILNAIRYAGNISFQSDPQKIFNAGLEFVKTSSNTPVLSDLPLHMDCEVIDQKHLGTHTLVFGEVKRVLVRKDVTPANPIKWIPWANVVKGEQ
;
A
#
# COMPACT_ATOMS: atom_id res chain seq x y z
N MET A 1 -53.65 2.88 8.47
CA MET A 1 -52.55 2.57 9.41
C MET A 1 -51.23 2.88 8.72
N SER A 2 -50.54 3.93 9.18
CA SER A 2 -49.35 4.48 8.53
C SER A 2 -48.13 3.56 8.71
N LYS A 3 -47.50 3.18 7.60
CA LYS A 3 -46.15 2.59 7.59
C LYS A 3 -45.16 3.65 8.09
N LYS A 4 -44.56 3.42 9.26
CA LYS A 4 -43.40 4.19 9.72
C LYS A 4 -42.22 3.86 8.80
N LEU A 5 -41.83 4.83 7.98
CA LEU A 5 -40.53 4.88 7.33
C LEU A 5 -39.45 4.93 8.42
N ILE A 6 -38.64 3.88 8.50
CA ILE A 6 -37.39 3.91 9.27
C ILE A 6 -36.46 4.82 8.46
N GLY A 7 -36.13 5.99 9.02
CA GLY A 7 -35.18 6.93 8.39
C GLY A 7 -33.78 6.32 8.27
N PRO A 8 -32.94 6.84 7.36
CA PRO A 8 -31.57 6.39 7.24
C PRO A 8 -30.83 6.62 8.56
N LEU A 9 -30.27 5.56 9.13
CA LEU A 9 -29.28 5.66 10.20
C LEU A 9 -28.15 6.56 9.72
N SER A 10 -27.77 7.54 10.54
CA SER A 10 -26.73 8.49 10.19
C SER A 10 -25.39 7.76 10.03
N GLN A 11 -24.56 8.13 9.05
CA GLN A 11 -23.20 7.59 8.88
C GLN A 11 -22.34 7.73 10.16
N GLN A 12 -22.70 8.66 11.07
CA GLN A 12 -22.03 8.85 12.36
C GLN A 12 -22.28 7.71 13.36
N ASP A 13 -23.44 7.06 13.32
CA ASP A 13 -23.79 6.01 14.28
C ASP A 13 -23.06 4.67 13.97
N ASN A 14 -22.80 4.38 12.70
CA ASN A 14 -21.99 3.22 12.27
C ASN A 14 -20.47 3.42 12.47
N LEU A 15 -19.99 4.66 12.64
CA LEU A 15 -18.58 4.97 12.91
C LEU A 15 -18.21 4.71 14.38
N LYS A 16 -19.17 4.85 15.31
CA LYS A 16 -18.96 4.63 16.74
C LYS A 16 -18.88 3.16 17.14
N SER A 17 -19.58 2.25 16.46
CA SER A 17 -19.62 0.84 16.86
C SER A 17 -18.43 -0.01 16.37
N MET A 18 -17.60 0.52 15.45
CA MET A 18 -16.35 -0.11 15.02
C MET A 18 -15.11 0.37 15.80
N SER A 19 -15.18 1.49 16.54
CA SER A 19 -13.98 2.11 17.10
C SER A 19 -13.40 1.36 18.31
N ASP A 20 -14.22 1.00 19.29
CA ASP A 20 -13.70 0.61 20.60
C ASP A 20 -12.88 -0.69 20.58
N SER A 21 -13.26 -1.67 19.72
CA SER A 21 -12.50 -2.92 19.58
C SER A 21 -11.22 -2.79 18.76
N LEU A 22 -11.09 -1.73 17.96
CA LEU A 22 -9.94 -1.50 17.08
C LEU A 22 -8.96 -0.47 17.65
N ASP A 23 -9.34 0.26 18.69
CA ASP A 23 -8.52 1.26 19.38
C ASP A 23 -7.12 0.75 19.78
N PRO A 24 -6.93 -0.50 20.27
CA PRO A 24 -5.59 -1.02 20.57
C PRO A 24 -4.65 -1.10 19.34
N TYR A 25 -5.22 -1.09 18.13
CA TYR A 25 -4.51 -1.18 16.87
C TYR A 25 -4.42 0.16 16.14
N LEU A 26 -4.95 1.24 16.74
CA LEU A 26 -4.89 2.59 16.21
C LEU A 26 -3.46 3.11 16.27
N TYR A 27 -2.92 3.45 15.11
CA TYR A 27 -1.67 4.18 15.01
C TYR A 27 -1.94 5.68 14.90
N SER A 28 -1.14 6.48 15.61
CA SER A 28 -1.21 7.93 15.57
C SER A 28 0.18 8.53 15.42
N TRP A 29 0.32 9.57 14.60
CA TRP A 29 1.57 10.30 14.43
C TRP A 29 1.31 11.81 14.28
N PRO A 30 2.17 12.69 14.84
CA PRO A 30 3.41 12.42 15.56
C PRO A 30 3.21 12.06 17.04
N HIS A 31 4.22 11.42 17.64
CA HIS A 31 4.23 11.06 19.07
C HIS A 31 4.83 12.15 19.97
N SER A 32 5.52 13.12 19.39
CA SER A 32 6.16 14.23 20.09
C SER A 32 6.09 15.49 19.24
N GLU A 33 6.20 16.65 19.88
CA GLU A 33 6.21 17.94 19.17
C GLU A 33 7.36 18.02 18.17
N LEU A 34 7.06 18.31 16.90
CA LEU A 34 8.07 18.37 15.83
C LEU A 34 9.06 19.52 16.07
N HIS A 35 8.58 20.70 16.46
CA HIS A 35 9.40 21.89 16.71
C HIS A 35 10.39 21.74 17.89
N LYS A 36 10.15 20.79 18.81
CA LYS A 36 11.09 20.48 19.91
C LYS A 36 12.23 19.58 19.44
N ASN A 37 12.10 18.96 18.28
CA ASN A 37 13.10 18.10 17.68
C ASN A 37 13.93 18.96 16.72
N SER A 38 15.22 19.15 17.04
CA SER A 38 16.14 20.00 16.28
C SER A 38 16.34 19.61 14.81
N LYS A 39 15.85 18.43 14.41
CA LYS A 39 15.88 17.92 13.03
C LYS A 39 14.77 18.47 12.16
N TRP A 40 13.77 19.11 12.77
CA TRP A 40 12.69 19.77 12.07
C TRP A 40 12.94 21.27 12.05
N HIS A 41 12.79 21.87 10.89
CA HIS A 41 12.94 23.31 10.69
C HIS A 41 11.66 23.87 10.10
N ASP A 42 11.22 25.01 10.60
CA ASP A 42 10.14 25.73 9.95
C ASP A 42 10.65 26.33 8.64
N THR A 43 9.90 26.11 7.56
CA THR A 43 10.25 26.66 6.25
C THR A 43 9.28 27.79 5.89
N GLU A 44 8.19 27.42 5.25
CA GLU A 44 7.14 28.32 4.82
C GLU A 44 6.11 28.49 5.93
N ALA A 45 5.19 29.43 5.71
CA ALA A 45 4.11 29.70 6.65
C ALA A 45 3.32 28.42 7.04
N LEU A 46 3.23 27.44 6.14
CA LEU A 46 2.36 26.28 6.31
C LEU A 46 3.05 25.00 6.80
N PHE A 47 4.34 24.82 6.54
CA PHE A 47 5.04 23.55 6.74
C PHE A 47 6.27 23.66 7.65
N SER A 48 6.53 22.59 8.38
CA SER A 48 7.85 22.27 8.93
C SER A 48 8.48 21.21 8.04
N GLU A 49 9.80 21.27 7.85
CA GLU A 49 10.56 20.34 7.02
C GLU A 49 11.54 19.51 7.82
N ARG A 50 11.85 18.32 7.29
CA ARG A 50 12.98 17.49 7.70
C ARG A 50 13.72 17.00 6.47
N LEU A 51 15.03 17.23 6.44
CA LEU A 51 15.91 16.72 5.39
C LEU A 51 16.31 15.27 5.66
N LEU A 52 16.57 14.53 4.58
CA LEU A 52 16.93 13.12 4.59
C LEU A 52 18.09 12.86 3.60
N PRO A 53 18.87 11.78 3.80
CA PRO A 53 18.70 10.73 4.81
C PRO A 53 19.15 11.16 6.22
N GLU A 54 18.61 10.47 7.23
CA GLU A 54 19.14 10.50 8.59
C GLU A 54 20.56 9.95 8.66
N THR A 55 21.36 10.45 9.60
CA THR A 55 22.64 9.84 9.98
C THR A 55 22.42 8.53 10.73
N THR A 56 23.44 7.66 10.77
CA THR A 56 23.38 6.37 11.50
C THR A 56 23.06 6.56 12.98
N THR A 57 23.67 7.55 13.64
CA THR A 57 23.39 7.86 15.06
C THR A 57 21.93 8.21 15.30
N GLU A 58 21.29 8.92 14.37
CA GLU A 58 19.87 9.25 14.49
C GLU A 58 18.97 8.01 14.36
N LEU A 59 19.36 7.06 13.49
CA LEU A 59 18.63 5.80 13.31
C LEU A 59 18.77 4.87 14.51
N GLU A 60 19.96 4.81 15.11
CA GLU A 60 20.20 4.02 16.32
C GLU A 60 19.33 4.52 17.49
N GLN A 61 19.16 5.84 17.62
CA GLN A 61 18.31 6.47 18.63
C GLN A 61 16.82 6.23 18.39
N ASP A 62 16.35 6.44 17.15
CA ASP A 62 14.95 6.18 16.79
C ASP A 62 14.79 5.80 15.32
N SER A 63 14.72 4.50 15.08
CA SER A 63 14.50 3.96 13.76
C SER A 63 13.03 3.77 13.39
N ARG A 64 12.04 4.23 14.19
CA ARG A 64 10.60 4.08 13.82
C ARG A 64 10.38 4.52 12.38
N TRP A 65 9.56 3.77 11.65
CA TRP A 65 9.15 4.23 10.33
C TRP A 65 8.20 5.40 10.52
N PRO A 66 8.45 6.54 9.89
CA PRO A 66 7.37 7.45 9.62
C PRO A 66 6.56 6.88 8.45
N LEU A 67 5.77 5.82 8.71
CA LEU A 67 4.76 5.36 7.75
C LEU A 67 3.71 6.45 7.70
N PHE A 68 3.92 7.47 6.89
CA PHE A 68 3.01 8.60 6.83
C PHE A 68 1.67 8.25 6.15
N PHE A 69 1.49 7.01 5.72
CA PHE A 69 0.27 6.46 5.14
C PHE A 69 -0.05 5.08 5.74
N PRO A 70 -1.34 4.65 5.70
CA PRO A 70 -1.74 3.32 6.10
C PRO A 70 -0.99 2.27 5.28
N ALA A 71 -0.08 1.55 5.92
CA ALA A 71 0.62 0.43 5.33
C ALA A 71 0.11 -0.86 5.96
N THR A 72 -0.39 -1.77 5.13
CA THR A 72 -0.84 -3.07 5.60
C THR A 72 0.28 -3.82 6.26
N ILE A 73 -0.06 -4.65 7.24
CA ILE A 73 0.87 -5.59 7.84
C ILE A 73 0.40 -7.00 7.51
N CYS A 74 1.36 -7.86 7.14
CA CYS A 74 1.12 -9.29 6.92
C CYS A 74 2.12 -10.12 7.72
N ILE A 75 1.76 -11.40 7.87
CA ILE A 75 2.63 -12.43 8.42
C ILE A 75 3.07 -13.30 7.27
N VAL A 76 4.37 -13.57 7.19
CA VAL A 76 4.95 -14.36 6.11
C VAL A 76 5.67 -15.56 6.68
N THR A 77 5.55 -16.68 5.99
CA THR A 77 6.23 -17.93 6.34
C THR A 77 6.87 -18.52 5.09
N THR A 78 8.01 -19.18 5.27
CA THR A 78 8.73 -19.88 4.20
C THR A 78 9.41 -21.13 4.74
N MET A 79 9.70 -22.09 3.86
CA MET A 79 10.36 -23.35 4.20
C MET A 79 11.26 -23.83 3.05
N ASP A 80 12.42 -24.40 3.37
CA ASP A 80 13.37 -24.98 2.39
C ASP A 80 13.63 -26.49 2.57
N GLY A 81 12.59 -27.20 3.04
CA GLY A 81 12.62 -28.63 3.34
C GLY A 81 13.31 -29.00 4.66
N LYS A 82 14.14 -28.12 5.22
CA LYS A 82 14.81 -28.32 6.53
C LYS A 82 14.48 -27.23 7.52
N THR A 83 14.49 -25.99 7.05
CA THR A 83 14.35 -24.79 7.86
C THR A 83 13.00 -24.18 7.60
N THR A 84 12.37 -23.68 8.64
CA THR A 84 11.16 -22.84 8.56
C THR A 84 11.49 -21.47 9.12
N ALA A 85 10.90 -20.43 8.56
CA ALA A 85 11.03 -19.07 9.07
C ALA A 85 9.70 -18.33 8.99
N MET A 86 9.49 -17.39 9.93
CA MET A 86 8.32 -16.53 10.04
C MET A 86 8.70 -15.07 10.33
N GLU A 87 8.13 -14.14 9.59
CA GLU A 87 8.33 -12.70 9.78
C GLU A 87 7.02 -11.92 9.77
N LYS A 88 7.04 -10.77 10.45
CA LYS A 88 6.03 -9.71 10.27
C LYS A 88 6.57 -8.71 9.26
N VAL A 89 5.84 -8.49 8.17
CA VAL A 89 6.24 -7.56 7.11
C VAL A 89 5.23 -6.43 7.01
N VAL A 90 5.74 -5.21 6.83
CA VAL A 90 4.95 -4.00 6.67
C VAL A 90 5.00 -3.55 5.21
N GLY A 91 3.85 -3.11 4.70
CA GLY A 91 3.71 -2.58 3.35
C GLY A 91 3.80 -3.61 2.22
N PRO A 92 3.22 -4.83 2.33
CA PRO A 92 3.08 -5.69 1.16
C PRO A 92 2.31 -4.92 0.08
N SER A 93 2.76 -5.01 -1.17
CA SER A 93 2.14 -4.24 -2.26
C SER A 93 2.06 -5.06 -3.53
N ILE A 94 0.88 -5.07 -4.18
CA ILE A 94 0.78 -5.54 -5.55
C ILE A 94 1.43 -4.48 -6.43
N VAL A 95 2.52 -4.88 -7.08
CA VAL A 95 3.33 -4.01 -7.95
C VAL A 95 3.10 -4.30 -9.43
N ASN A 96 2.46 -5.42 -9.76
CA ASN A 96 2.07 -5.74 -11.13
C ASN A 96 0.87 -6.69 -11.17
N ARG A 97 0.09 -6.62 -12.25
CA ARG A 97 -1.09 -7.50 -12.45
C ARG A 97 -0.84 -8.69 -13.37
N PHE A 98 0.01 -8.53 -14.37
CA PHE A 98 0.27 -9.57 -15.37
C PHE A 98 1.79 -9.65 -15.63
N PRO A 99 2.49 -10.62 -15.03
CA PRO A 99 2.01 -11.59 -14.02
C PRO A 99 1.64 -10.93 -12.67
N TYR A 100 0.87 -11.61 -11.82
CA TYR A 100 0.40 -11.04 -10.55
C TYR A 100 1.52 -11.07 -9.51
N ILE A 101 2.21 -9.92 -9.35
CA ILE A 101 3.41 -9.79 -8.53
C ILE A 101 3.12 -8.97 -7.28
N LEU A 102 3.45 -9.55 -6.14
CA LEU A 102 3.52 -8.90 -4.83
C LEU A 102 4.98 -8.60 -4.48
N ALA A 103 5.23 -7.41 -3.93
CA ALA A 103 6.53 -7.02 -3.41
C ALA A 103 6.55 -7.07 -1.88
N LEU A 104 7.60 -7.65 -1.31
CA LEU A 104 7.90 -7.64 0.13
C LEU A 104 9.30 -7.11 0.36
N SER A 105 9.47 -6.30 1.40
CA SER A 105 10.77 -5.72 1.75
C SER A 105 11.28 -6.28 3.08
N PHE A 106 12.55 -6.68 3.09
CA PHE A 106 13.22 -7.22 4.27
C PHE A 106 14.52 -6.48 4.52
N CYS A 107 14.76 -6.12 5.78
CA CYS A 107 15.99 -5.47 6.17
C CYS A 107 17.17 -6.45 6.03
N THR A 108 18.28 -6.00 5.45
CA THR A 108 19.51 -6.79 5.26
C THR A 108 20.71 -6.18 5.98
N LYS A 109 20.53 -5.01 6.63
CA LYS A 109 21.58 -4.30 7.35
C LYS A 109 21.15 -4.04 8.78
N TRP A 110 22.09 -4.12 9.71
CA TRP A 110 21.83 -3.70 11.09
C TRP A 110 21.76 -2.17 11.15
N MET A 111 20.70 -1.63 11.74
CA MET A 111 20.53 -0.19 12.00
C MET A 111 20.12 0.09 13.44
N SER A 112 19.34 -0.80 14.05
CA SER A 112 18.90 -0.73 15.46
C SER A 112 18.24 -2.06 15.84
N ASP A 113 17.90 -2.25 17.11
CA ASP A 113 17.16 -3.45 17.56
C ASP A 113 15.81 -3.62 16.84
N ARG A 114 15.14 -2.52 16.47
CA ARG A 114 13.90 -2.56 15.67
C ARG A 114 14.16 -2.91 14.19
N HIS A 115 15.35 -2.58 13.70
CA HIS A 115 15.75 -2.73 12.29
C HIS A 115 17.04 -3.53 12.18
N HIS A 116 16.86 -4.84 12.29
CA HIS A 116 17.93 -5.82 12.18
C HIS A 116 17.73 -6.70 10.93
N PRO A 117 18.80 -7.29 10.39
CA PRO A 117 18.72 -8.18 9.24
C PRO A 117 17.73 -9.33 9.46
N ARG A 118 16.99 -9.69 8.41
CA ARG A 118 16.10 -10.87 8.36
C ARG A 118 16.78 -12.06 7.69
N SER A 119 18.03 -12.31 8.07
CA SER A 119 18.96 -13.18 7.35
C SER A 119 18.49 -14.63 7.22
N LEU A 120 17.95 -15.20 8.30
CA LEU A 120 17.43 -16.57 8.28
C LEU A 120 16.23 -16.64 7.34
N PHE A 121 15.27 -15.71 7.48
CA PHE A 121 14.09 -15.68 6.63
C PHE A 121 14.47 -15.52 5.14
N THR A 122 15.32 -14.55 4.81
CA THR A 122 15.73 -14.30 3.42
C THR A 122 16.47 -15.49 2.82
N LYS A 123 17.33 -16.15 3.61
CA LYS A 123 18.06 -17.33 3.15
C LYS A 123 17.11 -18.50 2.88
N THR A 124 16.17 -18.76 3.79
CA THR A 124 15.17 -19.83 3.63
C THR A 124 14.22 -19.56 2.45
N LEU A 125 13.85 -18.29 2.22
CA LEU A 125 13.06 -17.92 1.03
C LEU A 125 13.84 -18.16 -0.27
N GLU A 126 15.12 -17.81 -0.31
CA GLU A 126 15.97 -17.99 -1.50
C GLU A 126 16.25 -19.47 -1.79
N SER A 127 16.41 -20.31 -0.77
CA SER A 127 16.61 -21.76 -0.95
C SER A 127 15.30 -22.51 -1.22
N GLY A 128 14.22 -22.14 -0.54
CA GLY A 128 12.92 -22.80 -0.65
C GLY A 128 12.04 -22.27 -1.79
N MET A 129 12.31 -21.08 -2.31
CA MET A 129 11.60 -20.37 -3.38
C MET A 129 10.14 -19.98 -3.08
N GLY A 130 9.47 -20.67 -2.16
CA GLY A 130 8.06 -20.48 -1.82
C GLY A 130 7.84 -19.65 -0.56
N VAL A 131 6.69 -18.96 -0.51
CA VAL A 131 6.25 -18.16 0.64
C VAL A 131 4.73 -18.17 0.74
N ALA A 132 4.22 -18.16 1.98
CA ALA A 132 2.82 -17.86 2.25
C ALA A 132 2.71 -16.49 2.93
N VAL A 133 1.93 -15.58 2.33
CA VAL A 133 1.65 -14.23 2.83
C VAL A 133 0.24 -14.20 3.40
N GLN A 134 0.13 -13.96 4.70
CA GLN A 134 -1.06 -14.28 5.49
C GLN A 134 -1.57 -13.04 6.23
N PHE A 135 -2.89 -12.89 6.29
CA PHE A 135 -3.55 -11.76 6.94
C PHE A 135 -4.49 -12.23 8.05
N PHE A 136 -4.52 -11.45 9.13
CA PHE A 136 -5.27 -11.73 10.35
C PHE A 136 -6.14 -10.53 10.71
N PRO A 137 -7.37 -10.75 11.21
CA PRO A 137 -8.14 -9.65 11.77
C PRO A 137 -7.52 -9.23 13.12
N PRO A 138 -7.66 -7.96 13.51
CA PRO A 138 -7.42 -7.51 14.87
C PRO A 138 -8.09 -8.41 15.92
N GLY A 139 -7.35 -8.73 16.98
CA GLY A 139 -7.82 -9.54 18.10
C GLY A 139 -6.76 -10.53 18.60
N LYS A 140 -7.18 -11.37 19.56
CA LYS A 140 -6.32 -12.31 20.29
C LYS A 140 -5.40 -13.16 19.40
N LEU A 141 -5.92 -13.67 18.28
CA LEU A 141 -5.13 -14.53 17.37
C LEU A 141 -4.01 -13.75 16.69
N LEU A 142 -4.27 -12.51 16.25
CA LEU A 142 -3.23 -11.64 15.73
C LEU A 142 -2.19 -11.33 16.81
N ASP A 143 -2.62 -11.02 18.03
CA ASP A 143 -1.72 -10.70 19.14
C ASP A 143 -0.79 -11.88 19.47
N GLN A 144 -1.29 -13.12 19.43
CA GLN A 144 -0.47 -14.33 19.60
C GLN A 144 0.59 -14.47 18.50
N VAL A 145 0.25 -14.19 17.25
CA VAL A 145 1.23 -14.24 16.13
C VAL A 145 2.28 -13.15 16.27
N LEU A 146 1.86 -11.93 16.61
CA LEU A 146 2.78 -10.81 16.85
C LEU A 146 3.70 -11.08 18.03
N THR A 147 3.18 -11.70 19.11
CA THR A 147 3.98 -12.12 20.27
C THR A 147 5.09 -13.09 19.85
N GLY A 148 4.79 -14.07 18.98
CA GLY A 148 5.79 -14.97 18.43
C GLY A 148 6.94 -14.23 17.75
N VAL A 149 6.64 -13.21 16.94
CA VAL A 149 7.68 -12.39 16.25
C VAL A 149 8.45 -11.50 17.23
N LEU A 150 7.78 -10.96 18.26
CA LEU A 150 8.38 -10.02 19.20
C LEU A 150 9.30 -10.70 20.24
N GLU A 151 8.93 -11.89 20.71
CA GLU A 151 9.63 -12.55 21.81
C GLU A 151 10.72 -13.53 21.36
N VAL A 152 10.70 -13.95 20.09
CA VAL A 152 11.68 -14.90 19.55
C VAL A 152 12.57 -14.19 18.54
N GLU A 153 13.87 -14.21 18.82
CA GLU A 153 14.90 -13.62 17.97
C GLU A 153 14.86 -14.17 16.54
N GLU A 154 15.29 -13.35 15.57
CA GLU A 154 15.26 -13.71 14.15
C GLU A 154 16.06 -14.98 13.82
N LYS A 155 17.18 -15.22 14.50
CA LYS A 155 17.99 -16.43 14.31
C LYS A 155 17.26 -17.73 14.69
N LEU A 156 16.16 -17.63 15.44
CA LEU A 156 15.28 -18.72 15.85
C LEU A 156 13.90 -18.60 15.18
N SER A 157 13.85 -18.01 13.97
CA SER A 157 12.59 -17.72 13.27
C SER A 157 11.67 -18.94 13.08
N GLY A 158 12.22 -20.16 13.05
CA GLY A 158 11.43 -21.40 13.02
C GLY A 158 10.61 -21.65 14.29
N ASP A 159 11.12 -21.23 15.45
CA ASP A 159 10.45 -21.40 16.75
C ASP A 159 9.33 -20.38 16.94
N ARG A 160 9.30 -19.30 16.15
CA ARG A 160 8.25 -18.27 16.21
C ARG A 160 6.87 -18.85 16.00
N ILE A 161 6.72 -19.80 15.05
CA ILE A 161 5.45 -20.46 14.78
C ILE A 161 4.99 -21.23 16.02
N ALA A 162 5.88 -22.04 16.61
CA ALA A 162 5.58 -22.79 17.83
C ALA A 162 5.22 -21.86 19.00
N ARG A 163 5.93 -20.73 19.15
CA ARG A 163 5.66 -19.72 20.19
C ARG A 163 4.26 -19.13 20.12
N THR A 164 3.68 -19.02 18.92
CA THR A 164 2.29 -18.52 18.78
C THR A 164 1.26 -19.43 19.46
N GLY A 165 1.54 -20.73 19.57
CA GLY A 165 0.59 -21.75 20.00
C GLY A 165 -0.56 -22.01 19.02
N LEU A 166 -0.48 -21.48 17.79
CA LEU A 166 -1.51 -21.66 16.77
C LEU A 166 -1.17 -22.82 15.84
N SER A 167 -2.21 -23.52 15.39
CA SER A 167 -2.05 -24.62 14.42
C SER A 167 -1.77 -24.09 13.02
N THR A 168 -0.86 -24.76 12.32
CA THR A 168 -0.58 -24.55 10.89
C THR A 168 -0.91 -25.79 10.06
N ARG A 169 -1.13 -25.59 8.77
CA ARG A 169 -1.17 -26.61 7.72
C ARG A 169 -0.09 -26.30 6.67
N LYS A 170 0.15 -27.24 5.76
CA LYS A 170 1.01 -27.00 4.60
C LYS A 170 0.27 -26.11 3.58
N ALA A 171 0.98 -25.21 2.92
CA ALA A 171 0.48 -24.52 1.73
C ALA A 171 0.12 -25.51 0.60
N LEU A 172 -0.75 -25.09 -0.31
CA LEU A 172 -1.31 -25.90 -1.40
C LEU A 172 -0.39 -25.96 -2.63
N THR A 173 0.49 -24.97 -2.79
CA THR A 173 1.36 -24.78 -3.96
C THR A 173 2.84 -24.76 -3.60
N ASN A 174 3.18 -24.74 -2.31
CA ASN A 174 4.54 -24.82 -1.81
C ASN A 174 4.59 -25.44 -0.40
N ASP A 175 5.78 -25.52 0.21
CA ASP A 175 5.99 -26.18 1.51
C ASP A 175 5.82 -25.24 2.72
N SER A 176 5.48 -23.97 2.51
CA SER A 176 5.39 -22.97 3.58
C SER A 176 4.24 -23.28 4.55
N PRO A 177 4.43 -23.11 5.87
CA PRO A 177 3.34 -23.25 6.83
C PRO A 177 2.27 -22.15 6.70
N VAL A 178 1.00 -22.52 6.69
CA VAL A 178 -0.14 -21.61 6.67
C VAL A 178 -0.92 -21.75 7.97
N PHE A 179 -1.12 -20.66 8.70
CA PHE A 179 -1.95 -20.64 9.89
C PHE A 179 -3.41 -20.90 9.53
N ASN A 180 -4.08 -21.74 10.33
CA ASN A 180 -5.51 -22.01 10.16
C ASN A 180 -6.40 -20.81 10.53
N SER A 181 -5.86 -19.83 11.24
CA SER A 181 -6.53 -18.62 11.69
C SER A 181 -6.41 -17.42 10.75
N ALA A 182 -5.65 -17.54 9.65
CA ALA A 182 -5.56 -16.49 8.64
C ALA A 182 -6.84 -16.44 7.79
N TYR A 183 -7.41 -15.25 7.59
CA TYR A 183 -8.64 -15.09 6.78
C TYR A 183 -8.34 -14.97 5.28
N LEU A 184 -7.10 -14.64 4.93
CA LEU A 184 -6.62 -14.46 3.56
C LEU A 184 -5.16 -14.93 3.49
N VAL A 185 -4.84 -15.70 2.45
CA VAL A 185 -3.49 -16.18 2.17
C VAL A 185 -3.19 -16.01 0.69
N TYR A 186 -2.07 -15.35 0.38
CA TYR A 186 -1.43 -15.46 -0.92
C TYR A 186 -0.31 -16.48 -0.82
N GLU A 187 -0.41 -17.55 -1.60
CA GLU A 187 0.71 -18.43 -1.83
C GLU A 187 1.46 -17.97 -3.06
N ALA A 188 2.77 -17.80 -2.92
CA ALA A 188 3.60 -17.24 -3.95
C ALA A 188 4.97 -17.93 -4.01
N GLN A 189 5.66 -17.70 -5.11
CA GLN A 189 7.04 -18.11 -5.34
C GLN A 189 7.87 -16.91 -5.77
N LEU A 190 9.19 -16.97 -5.59
CA LEU A 190 10.11 -15.99 -6.16
C LEU A 190 9.86 -15.83 -7.67
N ALA A 191 9.59 -14.60 -8.09
CA ALA A 191 9.25 -14.28 -9.46
C ALA A 191 10.42 -14.65 -10.39
N ARG A 192 10.09 -15.29 -11.51
CA ARG A 192 11.10 -15.70 -12.49
C ARG A 192 11.45 -14.53 -13.39
N PRO A 193 12.74 -14.28 -13.66
CA PRO A 193 13.16 -13.42 -14.76
C PRO A 193 12.48 -13.84 -16.07
N GLY A 194 12.05 -12.86 -16.85
CA GLY A 194 11.30 -13.11 -18.07
C GLY A 194 11.44 -11.98 -19.08
N LYS A 195 10.57 -11.97 -20.08
CA LYS A 195 10.44 -10.88 -21.04
C LYS A 195 8.97 -10.52 -21.21
N ASP A 196 8.71 -9.26 -21.50
CA ASP A 196 7.40 -8.82 -21.94
C ASP A 196 7.19 -9.14 -23.43
N PHE A 197 6.00 -8.80 -23.95
CA PHE A 197 5.61 -9.06 -25.33
C PHE A 197 6.44 -8.30 -26.38
N HIS A 198 7.18 -7.28 -25.95
CA HIS A 198 8.10 -6.52 -26.79
C HIS A 198 9.54 -7.02 -26.64
N GLY A 199 9.75 -8.14 -25.95
CA GLY A 199 11.06 -8.73 -25.68
C GLY A 199 11.87 -7.98 -24.62
N ARG A 200 11.29 -6.98 -23.93
CA ARG A 200 11.95 -6.24 -22.87
C ARG A 200 12.04 -7.11 -21.63
N ILE A 201 13.19 -7.10 -20.96
CA ILE A 201 13.42 -7.92 -19.77
C ILE A 201 12.44 -7.49 -18.67
N ILE A 202 11.70 -8.48 -18.14
CA ILE A 202 10.94 -8.37 -16.89
C ILE A 202 11.82 -8.98 -15.82
N LEU A 203 12.26 -8.16 -14.85
CA LEU A 203 13.07 -8.56 -13.71
C LEU A 203 14.36 -9.34 -14.07
N GLU A 204 15.53 -8.75 -13.86
CA GLU A 204 16.79 -9.52 -14.02
C GLU A 204 16.98 -10.57 -12.92
N LYS A 205 16.44 -10.29 -11.73
CA LYS A 205 16.48 -11.15 -10.54
C LYS A 205 15.12 -11.11 -9.83
N PRO A 206 14.79 -12.11 -8.99
CA PRO A 206 13.57 -12.11 -8.20
C PRO A 206 13.56 -11.05 -7.08
N TRP A 207 14.60 -10.24 -6.98
CA TRP A 207 14.71 -9.18 -5.98
C TRP A 207 15.58 -8.03 -6.47
N VAL A 208 15.51 -6.91 -5.74
CA VAL A 208 16.42 -5.78 -5.88
C VAL A 208 16.87 -5.32 -4.48
N ASP A 209 18.14 -4.95 -4.35
CA ASP A 209 18.68 -4.37 -3.13
C ASP A 209 18.56 -2.84 -3.19
N ILE A 210 17.83 -2.25 -2.25
CA ILE A 210 17.59 -0.81 -2.15
C ILE A 210 17.94 -0.34 -0.73
N GLY A 211 19.04 0.38 -0.62
CA GLY A 211 19.51 0.94 0.66
C GLY A 211 19.86 -0.16 1.66
N SER A 212 19.05 -0.27 2.70
CA SER A 212 19.17 -1.22 3.82
C SER A 212 18.27 -2.45 3.67
N HIS A 213 17.56 -2.57 2.56
CA HIS A 213 16.56 -3.60 2.36
C HIS A 213 16.74 -4.34 1.04
N ARG A 214 16.35 -5.61 1.04
CA ARG A 214 16.12 -6.42 -0.16
C ARG A 214 14.62 -6.52 -0.41
N ILE A 215 14.19 -6.18 -1.61
CA ILE A 215 12.80 -6.22 -2.03
C ILE A 215 12.62 -7.43 -2.92
N TYR A 216 11.89 -8.43 -2.46
CA TYR A 216 11.54 -9.62 -3.24
C TYR A 216 10.28 -9.38 -4.05
N PHE A 217 10.30 -9.86 -5.28
CA PHE A 217 9.16 -9.95 -6.18
C PHE A 217 8.63 -11.38 -6.14
N LEU A 218 7.36 -11.51 -5.81
CA LEU A 218 6.70 -12.79 -5.57
C LEU A 218 5.53 -12.95 -6.53
N GLU A 219 5.60 -13.94 -7.40
CA GLU A 219 4.50 -14.32 -8.29
C GLU A 219 3.48 -15.12 -7.48
N ILE A 220 2.24 -14.63 -7.38
CA ILE A 220 1.17 -15.29 -6.64
C ILE A 220 0.62 -16.44 -7.49
N ASN A 221 0.62 -17.66 -6.93
CA ASN A 221 0.13 -18.88 -7.57
C ASN A 221 -1.24 -19.31 -7.06
N ALA A 222 -1.59 -18.96 -5.82
CA ALA A 222 -2.92 -19.22 -5.29
C ALA A 222 -3.36 -18.13 -4.29
N ILE A 223 -4.67 -17.92 -4.23
CA ILE A 223 -5.33 -17.09 -3.23
C ILE A 223 -6.25 -18.02 -2.44
N GLN A 224 -6.08 -18.08 -1.13
CA GLN A 224 -7.04 -18.68 -0.21
C GLN A 224 -7.79 -17.58 0.54
N LEU A 225 -9.12 -17.66 0.58
CA LEU A 225 -9.98 -16.73 1.30
C LEU A 225 -10.92 -17.52 2.23
N ASP A 226 -11.14 -17.05 3.46
CA ASP A 226 -12.14 -17.63 4.38
C ASP A 226 -13.46 -17.84 3.63
N GLU A 227 -13.96 -19.08 3.64
CA GLU A 227 -15.13 -19.49 2.86
C GLU A 227 -16.40 -18.72 3.23
N GLU A 228 -16.55 -18.29 4.47
CA GLU A 228 -17.67 -17.45 4.90
C GLU A 228 -17.55 -16.03 4.33
N ILE A 229 -16.34 -15.52 4.11
CA ILE A 229 -16.13 -14.25 3.40
C ILE A 229 -16.45 -14.43 1.92
N ALA A 230 -15.97 -15.50 1.29
CA ALA A 230 -16.25 -15.78 -0.12
C ALA A 230 -17.76 -15.89 -0.40
N HIS A 231 -18.53 -16.45 0.54
CA HIS A 231 -19.99 -16.55 0.48
C HIS A 231 -20.74 -15.32 1.01
N GLY A 232 -20.05 -14.25 1.42
CA GLY A 232 -20.66 -13.01 1.92
C GLY A 232 -21.31 -13.09 3.30
N LYS A 233 -21.13 -14.19 4.04
CA LYS A 233 -21.56 -14.30 5.44
C LYS A 233 -20.71 -13.43 6.38
N LYS A 234 -19.45 -13.20 6.00
CA LYS A 234 -18.52 -12.26 6.62
C LYS A 234 -18.03 -11.25 5.59
N GLN A 235 -17.51 -10.12 6.05
CA GLN A 235 -16.87 -9.11 5.22
C GLN A 235 -15.51 -8.69 5.78
N ILE A 236 -14.52 -8.56 4.90
CA ILE A 236 -13.31 -7.80 5.16
C ILE A 236 -13.67 -6.31 5.09
N ALA A 237 -13.34 -5.54 6.12
CA ALA A 237 -13.57 -4.10 6.17
C ALA A 237 -12.27 -3.37 6.53
N TRP A 238 -11.90 -2.35 5.77
CA TRP A 238 -10.72 -1.52 6.07
C TRP A 238 -10.87 -0.10 5.57
N ARG A 239 -10.02 0.78 6.09
CA ARG A 239 -9.89 2.16 5.62
C ARG A 239 -8.52 2.38 4.99
N SER A 240 -8.49 2.83 3.73
CA SER A 240 -7.25 3.02 2.96
C SER A 240 -6.54 4.36 3.22
N LEU A 241 -7.25 5.32 3.80
CA LEU A 241 -6.74 6.66 4.09
C LEU A 241 -6.69 6.94 5.61
N PRO A 242 -5.70 7.70 6.07
CA PRO A 242 -5.69 8.16 7.45
C PRO A 242 -6.79 9.22 7.67
N THR A 243 -7.06 9.49 8.94
CA THR A 243 -7.91 10.59 9.39
C THR A 243 -7.04 11.67 10.00
N TRP A 244 -7.42 12.93 9.77
CA TRP A 244 -6.76 14.11 10.32
C TRP A 244 -7.71 15.29 10.20
N LEU A 245 -7.64 16.24 11.15
CA LEU A 245 -8.49 17.43 11.16
C LEU A 245 -7.63 18.69 10.94
N PRO A 246 -7.70 19.33 9.76
CA PRO A 246 -6.99 20.58 9.51
C PRO A 246 -7.43 21.66 10.50
N LYS A 247 -6.47 22.36 11.13
CA LYS A 247 -6.75 23.49 12.05
C LYS A 247 -6.31 24.84 11.49
N MET A 248 -5.37 24.84 10.55
CA MET A 248 -5.01 26.05 9.78
C MET A 248 -5.88 26.15 8.54
N GLU A 249 -6.15 27.38 8.11
CA GLU A 249 -6.99 27.65 6.94
C GLU A 249 -6.54 26.86 5.72
N ARG A 250 -7.53 26.25 5.05
CA ARG A 250 -7.39 25.72 3.70
C ARG A 250 -8.21 26.63 2.81
N LYS A 251 -7.64 27.07 1.69
CA LYS A 251 -8.42 27.87 0.74
C LYS A 251 -9.67 27.12 0.31
N ALA A 252 -10.75 27.87 0.20
CA ALA A 252 -12.06 27.35 -0.17
C ALA A 252 -11.96 26.55 -1.48
N SER A 253 -12.66 25.42 -1.53
CA SER A 253 -12.78 24.63 -2.76
C SER A 253 -13.38 25.51 -3.85
N SER A 254 -12.62 25.77 -4.92
CA SER A 254 -13.27 25.96 -6.20
C SER A 254 -13.99 24.64 -6.52
N LYS A 255 -15.28 24.70 -6.86
CA LYS A 255 -15.95 23.50 -7.41
C LYS A 255 -15.14 23.04 -8.62
N PRO A 256 -14.91 21.72 -8.79
CA PRO A 256 -14.27 21.21 -10.00
C PRO A 256 -14.95 21.82 -11.22
N LYS A 257 -14.19 22.55 -12.04
CA LYS A 257 -14.76 23.13 -13.26
C LYS A 257 -15.14 21.97 -14.16
N ALA A 258 -16.40 21.91 -14.57
CA ALA A 258 -16.84 20.93 -15.55
C ALA A 258 -16.19 21.26 -16.91
N SER A 259 -15.11 20.58 -17.26
CA SER A 259 -14.88 19.99 -18.60
C SER A 259 -13.40 19.66 -18.85
N ALA A 260 -13.12 18.36 -18.89
CA ALA A 260 -12.37 17.74 -19.98
C ALA A 260 -13.14 16.46 -20.31
N LYS A 261 -13.23 16.07 -21.58
CA LYS A 261 -13.98 14.87 -22.00
C LYS A 261 -13.41 13.63 -21.26
N CYS A 262 -14.02 13.26 -20.13
CA CYS A 262 -13.86 11.91 -19.60
C CYS A 262 -14.51 10.99 -20.63
N SER A 263 -13.82 9.92 -21.05
CA SER A 263 -14.47 8.86 -21.82
C SER A 263 -15.77 8.50 -21.09
N THR A 264 -16.91 8.66 -21.76
CA THR A 264 -18.23 8.44 -21.16
C THR A 264 -18.52 6.96 -20.89
N LYS A 265 -17.61 6.05 -21.27
CA LYS A 265 -17.80 4.60 -21.12
C LYS A 265 -17.52 4.09 -19.71
N TYR A 266 -16.64 4.75 -18.94
CA TYR A 266 -16.24 4.28 -17.61
C TYR A 266 -15.74 5.40 -16.71
N THR A 267 -16.15 5.37 -15.44
CA THR A 267 -15.62 6.26 -14.39
C THR A 267 -15.19 5.44 -13.18
N LYS A 268 -13.92 5.57 -12.78
CA LYS A 268 -13.37 4.98 -11.56
C LYS A 268 -13.99 5.66 -10.35
N GLY A 269 -14.77 4.90 -9.58
CA GLY A 269 -15.12 5.27 -8.22
C GLY A 269 -13.90 5.22 -7.29
N TYR A 270 -14.02 5.89 -6.14
CA TYR A 270 -13.08 5.77 -5.04
C TYR A 270 -13.83 5.94 -3.71
N THR A 271 -13.54 5.09 -2.74
CA THR A 271 -14.01 5.23 -1.36
C THR A 271 -12.82 4.96 -0.45
N PRO A 272 -12.61 5.71 0.64
CA PRO A 272 -11.59 5.37 1.61
C PRO A 272 -12.00 4.15 2.45
N ASP A 273 -13.29 3.91 2.62
CA ASP A 273 -13.85 2.79 3.37
C ASP A 273 -14.22 1.65 2.42
N TYR A 274 -13.48 0.55 2.49
CA TYR A 274 -13.65 -0.63 1.64
C TYR A 274 -14.31 -1.76 2.40
N ARG A 275 -15.17 -2.51 1.70
CA ARG A 275 -15.80 -3.74 2.15
C ARG A 275 -15.73 -4.80 1.07
N PHE A 276 -15.38 -6.02 1.46
CA PHE A 276 -15.39 -7.18 0.58
C PHE A 276 -16.02 -8.40 1.28
N PRO A 277 -16.98 -9.12 0.66
CA PRO A 277 -17.66 -8.75 -0.57
C PRO A 277 -18.64 -7.58 -0.32
N SER A 278 -18.88 -6.78 -1.35
CA SER A 278 -19.93 -5.76 -1.38
C SER A 278 -20.50 -5.63 -2.80
N SER A 279 -21.62 -4.92 -2.96
CA SER A 279 -22.26 -4.70 -4.27
C SER A 279 -21.35 -4.00 -5.30
N GLY A 280 -20.30 -3.31 -4.83
CA GLY A 280 -19.30 -2.65 -5.68
C GLY A 280 -18.07 -3.49 -6.00
N THR A 281 -17.98 -4.74 -5.51
CA THR A 281 -16.83 -5.63 -5.72
C THR A 281 -17.22 -6.82 -6.61
N VAL A 282 -16.26 -7.33 -7.38
CA VAL A 282 -16.43 -8.60 -8.10
C VAL A 282 -16.34 -9.75 -7.10
N ALA A 283 -17.26 -10.71 -7.19
CA ALA A 283 -17.27 -11.88 -6.32
C ALA A 283 -15.95 -12.66 -6.40
N PHE A 284 -15.59 -13.36 -5.32
CA PHE A 284 -14.45 -14.26 -5.34
C PHE A 284 -14.86 -15.59 -5.98
N GLU A 285 -14.41 -15.82 -7.21
CA GLU A 285 -14.67 -17.07 -7.95
C GLU A 285 -13.59 -18.10 -7.64
N SER A 286 -13.87 -18.95 -6.66
CA SER A 286 -12.99 -20.07 -6.28
C SER A 286 -13.10 -21.24 -7.25
N ASP A 287 -11.99 -21.95 -7.46
CA ASP A 287 -11.93 -23.19 -8.22
C ASP A 287 -12.20 -24.43 -7.32
N SER A 288 -12.01 -24.29 -6.00
CA SER A 288 -12.18 -25.36 -5.01
C SER A 288 -12.35 -24.79 -3.59
N SER A 289 -12.76 -25.62 -2.63
CA SER A 289 -12.76 -25.31 -1.21
C SER A 289 -12.01 -26.39 -0.43
N GLU A 290 -11.04 -26.00 0.40
CA GLU A 290 -10.32 -26.91 1.30
C GLU A 290 -10.00 -26.17 2.61
N HIS A 291 -10.00 -26.88 3.74
CA HIS A 291 -9.63 -26.30 5.05
C HIS A 291 -10.44 -25.04 5.44
N ALA A 292 -11.73 -24.99 5.12
CA ALA A 292 -12.60 -23.83 5.31
C ALA A 292 -12.17 -22.56 4.54
N MET A 293 -11.39 -22.74 3.48
CA MET A 293 -10.96 -21.68 2.58
C MET A 293 -11.49 -21.95 1.17
N ALA A 294 -12.08 -20.93 0.56
CA ALA A 294 -12.31 -20.87 -0.87
C ALA A 294 -10.96 -20.57 -1.57
N ILE A 295 -10.62 -21.35 -2.59
CA ILE A 295 -9.29 -21.35 -3.22
C ILE A 295 -9.40 -20.95 -4.68
N LYS A 296 -8.60 -19.97 -5.08
CA LYS A 296 -8.38 -19.60 -6.49
C LYS A 296 -6.94 -19.91 -6.88
N ARG A 297 -6.74 -20.75 -7.88
CA ARG A 297 -5.43 -21.05 -8.46
C ARG A 297 -5.19 -20.11 -9.64
N LEU A 298 -4.05 -19.46 -9.64
CA LEU A 298 -3.62 -18.57 -10.71
C LEU A 298 -2.66 -19.33 -11.60
N SER A 299 -3.13 -19.72 -12.78
CA SER A 299 -2.27 -20.31 -13.81
C SER A 299 -1.20 -19.31 -14.23
N GLN A 300 0.04 -19.77 -14.43
CA GLN A 300 1.05 -18.97 -15.11
C GLN A 300 0.54 -18.60 -16.50
N LEU A 301 0.65 -17.32 -16.87
CA LEU A 301 0.24 -16.89 -18.21
C LEU A 301 1.10 -17.62 -19.25
N PRO A 302 0.52 -18.12 -20.35
CA PRO A 302 1.30 -18.56 -21.51
C PRO A 302 2.21 -17.42 -22.00
N GLU A 303 3.39 -17.75 -22.54
CA GLU A 303 4.37 -16.76 -23.06
C GLU A 303 3.76 -15.72 -24.03
N ASN A 304 2.61 -16.02 -24.64
CA ASN A 304 2.00 -15.24 -25.72
C ASN A 304 0.60 -14.67 -25.39
N GLN A 305 0.12 -14.69 -24.14
CA GLN A 305 -1.25 -14.24 -23.83
C GLN A 305 -1.30 -12.79 -23.28
N VAL A 306 -1.84 -11.87 -24.09
CA VAL A 306 -2.28 -10.51 -23.68
C VAL A 306 -3.70 -10.19 -24.09
N GLU A 307 -4.54 -11.20 -24.31
CA GLU A 307 -5.95 -10.89 -24.18
C GLU A 307 -6.24 -10.79 -22.69
N VAL A 308 -5.99 -9.60 -22.15
CA VAL A 308 -6.41 -9.24 -20.80
C VAL A 308 -7.92 -9.19 -20.86
N ASP A 309 -8.51 -10.34 -20.53
CA ASP A 309 -9.91 -10.40 -20.18
C ASP A 309 -10.17 -9.34 -19.10
N ASN A 310 -11.03 -8.39 -19.42
CA ASN A 310 -11.41 -7.30 -18.53
C ASN A 310 -11.95 -7.83 -17.19
N ASP A 311 -12.48 -9.06 -17.16
CA ASP A 311 -12.97 -9.70 -15.95
C ASP A 311 -11.83 -10.38 -15.17
N ARG A 312 -10.83 -10.98 -15.84
CA ARG A 312 -9.57 -11.39 -15.17
C ARG A 312 -8.76 -10.20 -14.66
N ALA A 313 -8.93 -8.99 -15.19
CA ALA A 313 -8.30 -7.79 -14.65
C ALA A 313 -8.98 -7.24 -13.37
N ARG A 314 -10.11 -7.82 -12.96
CA ARG A 314 -10.90 -7.44 -11.79
C ARG A 314 -10.65 -8.31 -10.56
N TRP A 315 -9.67 -9.22 -10.58
CA TRP A 315 -9.37 -10.01 -9.39
C TRP A 315 -9.10 -9.10 -8.19
N PRO A 316 -9.78 -9.33 -7.06
CA PRO A 316 -9.69 -8.39 -5.97
C PRO A 316 -8.29 -8.48 -5.35
N CYS A 317 -7.64 -7.33 -5.22
CA CYS A 317 -6.53 -7.21 -4.29
C CYS A 317 -7.17 -7.10 -2.89
N PHE A 318 -7.04 -8.14 -2.08
CA PHE A 318 -7.81 -8.34 -0.84
C PHE A 318 -7.16 -7.74 0.42
N PHE A 319 -6.24 -6.80 0.25
CA PHE A 319 -5.53 -6.22 1.38
C PHE A 319 -5.52 -4.69 1.28
N PRO A 320 -5.48 -3.97 2.43
CA PRO A 320 -5.48 -2.53 2.44
C PRO A 320 -4.33 -1.96 1.59
N SER A 321 -4.65 -1.29 0.50
CA SER A 321 -3.66 -0.59 -0.30
C SER A 321 -3.62 0.88 0.12
N SER A 322 -2.42 1.44 0.31
CA SER A 322 -2.27 2.87 0.53
C SER A 322 -2.52 3.64 -0.77
N VAL A 323 -2.83 4.93 -0.70
CA VAL A 323 -2.89 5.81 -1.87
C VAL A 323 -1.91 6.97 -1.66
N GLY A 324 -0.99 7.15 -2.60
CA GLY A 324 -0.14 8.34 -2.67
C GLY A 324 -0.68 9.34 -3.70
N MET A 325 -0.65 10.63 -3.39
CA MET A 325 -0.94 11.72 -4.33
C MET A 325 0.37 12.12 -5.02
N ILE A 326 0.64 11.55 -6.19
CA ILE A 326 1.93 11.71 -6.88
C ILE A 326 1.93 13.00 -7.69
N THR A 327 2.87 13.89 -7.39
CA THR A 327 3.00 15.19 -8.06
C THR A 327 4.25 15.26 -8.92
N THR A 328 4.13 15.87 -10.09
CA THR A 328 5.21 15.99 -11.07
C THR A 328 5.11 17.31 -11.83
N TYR A 329 6.18 17.71 -12.52
CA TYR A 329 6.12 18.79 -13.51
C TYR A 329 6.26 18.25 -14.94
N SER A 330 5.50 18.80 -15.87
CA SER A 330 5.71 18.60 -17.30
C SER A 330 7.04 19.23 -17.75
N LYS A 331 7.42 19.02 -19.01
CA LYS A 331 8.63 19.63 -19.60
C LYS A 331 8.53 21.17 -19.59
N GLU A 332 7.34 21.69 -19.75
CA GLU A 332 6.98 23.11 -19.76
C GLU A 332 6.80 23.68 -18.34
N GLY A 333 7.05 22.89 -17.29
CA GLY A 333 6.89 23.32 -15.90
C GLY A 333 5.43 23.34 -15.42
N ILE A 334 4.51 22.70 -16.14
CA ILE A 334 3.10 22.63 -15.74
C ILE A 334 2.94 21.55 -14.65
N PRO A 335 2.33 21.86 -13.49
CA PRO A 335 2.18 20.92 -12.40
C PRO A 335 1.12 19.86 -12.72
N ASN A 336 1.39 18.61 -12.35
CA ASN A 336 0.52 17.46 -12.56
C ASN A 336 0.31 16.68 -11.26
N LEU A 337 -0.80 15.96 -11.20
CA LEU A 337 -1.21 15.11 -10.08
C LEU A 337 -1.79 13.78 -10.57
N MET A 338 -1.44 12.70 -9.87
CA MET A 338 -2.01 11.38 -10.08
C MET A 338 -2.13 10.62 -8.75
N PRO A 339 -3.32 10.14 -8.37
CA PRO A 339 -3.45 9.19 -7.26
C PRO A 339 -2.86 7.83 -7.68
N CYS A 340 -1.99 7.26 -6.85
CA CYS A 340 -1.36 5.95 -7.06
C CYS A 340 -1.70 5.00 -5.90
N GLY A 341 -2.54 4.00 -6.16
CA GLY A 341 -2.93 2.99 -5.17
C GLY A 341 -1.89 1.90 -4.90
N SER A 342 -0.79 1.87 -5.67
CA SER A 342 0.34 0.96 -5.45
C SER A 342 1.54 1.78 -4.95
N THR A 343 1.34 2.45 -3.82
CA THR A 343 2.38 3.24 -3.12
C THR A 343 2.76 2.52 -1.83
N THR A 344 4.06 2.35 -1.57
CA THR A 344 4.56 1.75 -0.32
C THR A 344 5.97 2.24 0.01
N ILE A 345 6.37 2.25 1.29
CA ILE A 345 7.77 2.47 1.67
C ILE A 345 8.46 1.10 1.60
N VAL A 346 9.63 1.05 0.96
CA VAL A 346 10.36 -0.19 0.70
C VAL A 346 11.74 -0.23 1.35
N SER A 347 12.26 0.89 1.86
CA SER A 347 13.54 0.88 2.58
C SER A 347 13.53 1.93 3.69
N ARG A 348 14.12 1.58 4.84
CA ARG A 348 14.24 2.50 5.98
C ARG A 348 15.40 3.48 5.82
N HIS A 349 16.52 3.04 5.26
CA HIS A 349 17.71 3.87 5.12
C HIS A 349 18.49 3.58 3.82
N PRO A 350 18.66 4.59 2.93
CA PRO A 350 17.88 5.82 2.96
C PRO A 350 16.37 5.52 2.85
N MET A 351 15.51 6.44 3.31
CA MET A 351 14.06 6.22 3.23
C MET A 351 13.65 6.18 1.76
N THR A 352 13.08 5.07 1.30
CA THR A 352 12.70 4.91 -0.11
C THR A 352 11.23 4.53 -0.25
N ILE A 353 10.53 5.24 -1.13
CA ILE A 353 9.15 4.95 -1.54
C ILE A 353 9.15 4.30 -2.90
N ALA A 354 8.30 3.29 -3.08
CA ALA A 354 8.03 2.68 -4.36
C ALA A 354 6.61 3.02 -4.83
N ILE A 355 6.49 3.35 -6.12
CA ILE A 355 5.22 3.57 -6.80
C ILE A 355 5.16 2.74 -8.08
N ALA A 356 4.06 2.02 -8.31
CA ALA A 356 3.85 1.25 -9.54
C ALA A 356 2.94 2.00 -10.52
N LEU A 357 3.44 2.27 -11.72
CA LEU A 357 2.71 3.00 -12.77
C LEU A 357 2.49 2.11 -13.98
N SER A 358 1.26 2.08 -14.49
CA SER A 358 0.93 1.40 -15.74
C SER A 358 1.72 2.03 -16.89
N ASN A 359 2.39 1.18 -17.68
CA ASN A 359 3.18 1.59 -18.86
C ASN A 359 2.60 1.01 -20.17
N THR A 360 1.62 0.12 -20.07
CA THR A 360 0.98 -0.57 -21.20
C THR A 360 -0.47 -0.11 -21.35
N SER A 361 -0.99 -0.10 -22.58
CA SER A 361 -2.41 0.15 -22.89
C SER A 361 -3.16 -1.18 -22.92
N ILE A 362 -3.71 -1.57 -21.78
CA ILE A 362 -4.49 -2.81 -21.67
C ILE A 362 -5.98 -2.53 -21.88
N ASN A 363 -6.50 -1.52 -21.18
CA ASN A 363 -7.87 -1.04 -21.26
C ASN A 363 -7.94 0.39 -20.68
N GLU A 364 -9.15 0.97 -20.62
CA GLU A 364 -9.35 2.33 -20.06
C GLU A 364 -8.88 2.44 -18.59
N ARG A 365 -8.88 1.33 -17.83
CA ARG A 365 -8.44 1.29 -16.42
C ARG A 365 -6.91 1.30 -16.30
N TYR A 366 -6.22 0.56 -17.15
CA TYR A 366 -4.76 0.41 -17.19
C TYR A 366 -4.22 0.97 -18.50
N ALA A 367 -4.32 2.29 -18.63
CA ALA A 367 -3.67 3.07 -19.69
C ALA A 367 -2.33 3.63 -19.19
N PRO A 368 -1.36 3.88 -20.09
CA PRO A 368 -0.10 4.52 -19.76
C PRO A 368 -0.32 5.86 -19.05
N ARG A 369 0.49 6.13 -18.02
CA ARG A 369 0.36 7.35 -17.20
C ARG A 369 1.44 8.35 -17.61
N SER A 370 1.04 9.57 -17.98
CA SER A 370 1.94 10.69 -18.32
C SER A 370 2.91 11.02 -17.17
N SER A 371 2.50 10.74 -15.93
CA SER A 371 3.36 10.88 -14.76
C SER A 371 4.61 9.99 -14.86
N LEU A 372 4.55 8.80 -15.45
CA LEU A 372 5.72 7.95 -15.65
C LEU A 372 6.76 8.64 -16.54
N GLU A 373 6.33 9.18 -17.69
CA GLU A 373 7.22 9.93 -18.60
C GLU A 373 7.85 11.15 -17.91
N MET A 374 7.05 11.92 -17.17
CA MET A 374 7.55 13.09 -16.42
C MET A 374 8.58 12.70 -15.36
N ILE A 375 8.37 11.57 -14.68
CA ILE A 375 9.28 11.03 -13.67
C ILE A 375 10.57 10.54 -14.32
N THR A 376 10.48 9.75 -15.39
CA THR A 376 11.65 9.25 -16.12
C THR A 376 12.50 10.41 -16.65
N ARG A 377 11.88 11.48 -17.15
CA ARG A 377 12.59 12.66 -17.66
C ARG A 377 13.24 13.51 -16.57
N SER A 378 12.51 13.77 -15.48
CA SER A 378 12.97 14.69 -14.43
C SER A 378 13.84 14.02 -13.36
N GLY A 379 13.73 12.70 -13.23
CA GLY A 379 14.31 11.94 -12.12
C GLY A 379 13.67 12.25 -10.77
N LYS A 380 12.50 12.88 -10.72
CA LYS A 380 11.90 13.42 -9.48
C LYS A 380 10.38 13.23 -9.42
N PHE A 381 9.86 13.02 -8.22
CA PHE A 381 8.41 13.06 -7.95
C PHE A 381 8.13 13.46 -6.50
N GLY A 382 6.97 14.08 -6.28
CA GLY A 382 6.43 14.33 -4.95
C GLY A 382 5.43 13.24 -4.59
N CYS A 383 5.37 12.87 -3.31
CA CYS A 383 4.38 11.95 -2.77
C CYS A 383 3.65 12.62 -1.60
N GLY A 384 2.45 13.13 -1.87
CA GLY A 384 1.56 13.67 -0.86
C GLY A 384 0.72 12.59 -0.20
N VAL A 385 0.42 12.75 1.09
CA VAL A 385 -0.44 11.82 1.85
C VAL A 385 -1.88 12.34 1.86
N PRO A 386 -2.82 11.70 1.12
CA PRO A 386 -4.24 11.99 1.23
C PRO A 386 -4.80 11.52 2.58
N PHE A 387 -5.93 12.10 2.98
CA PHE A 387 -6.66 11.75 4.21
C PHE A 387 -8.17 11.78 3.94
N VAL A 388 -8.96 11.25 4.88
CA VAL A 388 -10.43 11.26 4.79
C VAL A 388 -10.96 12.68 4.95
N ASP A 389 -11.25 13.31 3.81
CA ASP A 389 -11.84 14.64 3.69
C ASP A 389 -12.51 14.79 2.31
N GLU A 390 -13.70 15.37 2.25
CA GLU A 390 -14.51 15.38 1.02
C GLU A 390 -13.79 16.07 -0.15
N LYS A 391 -13.09 17.18 0.10
CA LYS A 391 -12.31 17.90 -0.91
C LYS A 391 -11.22 16.99 -1.48
N ILE A 392 -10.49 16.28 -0.63
CA ILE A 392 -9.44 15.34 -1.05
C ILE A 392 -10.01 14.14 -1.81
N LEU A 393 -11.12 13.58 -1.33
CA LEU A 393 -11.79 12.45 -1.99
C LEU A 393 -12.28 12.82 -3.40
N ASN A 394 -12.83 14.03 -3.56
CA ASN A 394 -13.23 14.54 -4.88
C ASN A 394 -12.04 14.75 -5.81
N ALA A 395 -10.92 15.25 -5.28
CA ALA A 395 -9.70 15.40 -6.04
C ALA A 395 -9.11 14.05 -6.51
N ILE A 396 -9.14 13.01 -5.65
CA ILE A 396 -8.73 11.64 -6.02
C ILE A 396 -9.62 11.11 -7.16
N ARG A 397 -10.95 11.24 -7.04
CA ARG A 397 -11.89 10.82 -8.09
C ARG A 397 -11.62 11.54 -9.40
N TYR A 398 -11.40 12.86 -9.37
CA TYR A 398 -11.13 13.65 -10.56
C TYR A 398 -9.80 13.24 -11.21
N ALA A 399 -8.71 13.31 -10.46
CA ALA A 399 -7.36 13.06 -10.96
C ALA A 399 -7.11 11.60 -11.36
N GLY A 400 -7.86 10.65 -10.79
CA GLY A 400 -7.81 9.23 -11.16
C GLY A 400 -8.50 8.90 -12.49
N ASN A 401 -9.42 9.76 -12.95
CA ASN A 401 -10.20 9.58 -14.18
C ASN A 401 -9.70 10.42 -15.36
N ILE A 402 -9.03 11.54 -15.10
CA ILE A 402 -8.62 12.48 -16.13
C ILE A 402 -7.10 12.42 -16.31
N SER A 403 -6.62 12.27 -17.54
CA SER A 403 -5.18 12.28 -17.88
C SER A 403 -4.64 13.70 -17.94
N PHE A 404 -3.31 13.87 -17.83
CA PHE A 404 -2.70 15.19 -17.98
C PHE A 404 -2.90 15.76 -19.39
N GLN A 405 -2.85 14.92 -20.42
CA GLN A 405 -3.04 15.34 -21.81
C GLN A 405 -4.46 15.89 -22.04
N SER A 406 -5.45 15.37 -21.33
CA SER A 406 -6.83 15.84 -21.41
C SER A 406 -7.08 17.11 -20.59
N ASP A 407 -6.37 17.29 -19.48
CA ASP A 407 -6.48 18.45 -18.61
C ASP A 407 -5.12 18.81 -17.99
N PRO A 408 -4.37 19.76 -18.59
CA PRO A 408 -3.12 20.26 -18.01
C PRO A 408 -3.30 21.08 -16.73
N GLN A 409 -4.53 21.57 -16.43
CA GLN A 409 -4.85 22.32 -15.21
C GLN A 409 -5.42 21.42 -14.10
N LYS A 410 -5.12 20.11 -14.17
CA LYS A 410 -5.72 19.07 -13.34
C LYS A 410 -5.71 19.36 -11.84
N ILE A 411 -4.63 19.92 -11.27
CA ILE A 411 -4.59 20.25 -9.84
C ILE A 411 -5.68 21.25 -9.47
N PHE A 412 -5.77 22.34 -10.23
CA PHE A 412 -6.76 23.39 -10.01
C PHE A 412 -8.18 22.89 -10.28
N ASN A 413 -8.39 22.16 -11.38
CA ASN A 413 -9.71 21.61 -11.72
C ASN A 413 -10.15 20.47 -10.78
N ALA A 414 -9.22 19.81 -10.08
CA ALA A 414 -9.52 18.91 -8.96
C ALA A 414 -9.92 19.66 -7.67
N GLY A 415 -9.93 21.00 -7.69
CA GLY A 415 -10.23 21.84 -6.54
C GLY A 415 -9.08 21.97 -5.54
N LEU A 416 -7.85 21.61 -5.93
CA LEU A 416 -6.66 21.69 -5.09
C LEU A 416 -5.77 22.87 -5.48
N GLU A 417 -4.88 23.23 -4.56
CA GLU A 417 -3.80 24.17 -4.83
C GLU A 417 -2.45 23.56 -4.47
N PHE A 418 -1.40 24.04 -5.15
CA PHE A 418 -0.02 23.78 -4.78
C PHE A 418 0.64 25.08 -4.34
N VAL A 419 1.54 24.98 -3.36
CA VAL A 419 2.41 26.07 -2.94
C VAL A 419 3.74 25.96 -3.69
N LYS A 420 4.29 27.12 -4.04
CA LYS A 420 5.64 27.18 -4.57
C LYS A 420 6.60 27.09 -3.41
N THR A 421 7.30 25.96 -3.32
CA THR A 421 8.34 25.75 -2.32
C THR A 421 9.70 25.62 -2.95
N SER A 422 10.75 25.43 -2.14
CA SER A 422 12.05 24.98 -2.65
C SER A 422 11.99 23.53 -3.18
N SER A 423 10.82 22.88 -3.21
CA SER A 423 10.61 21.56 -3.80
C SER A 423 10.74 21.59 -5.30
N ASN A 424 11.34 20.53 -5.81
CA ASN A 424 11.42 20.24 -7.24
C ASN A 424 10.09 19.70 -7.80
N THR A 425 9.06 19.55 -6.96
CA THR A 425 7.74 19.03 -7.34
C THR A 425 6.62 19.86 -6.71
N PRO A 426 5.40 19.83 -7.28
CA PRO A 426 4.27 20.55 -6.68
C PRO A 426 3.96 20.03 -5.27
N VAL A 427 3.87 20.92 -4.28
CA VAL A 427 3.47 20.58 -2.91
C VAL A 427 2.04 21.04 -2.69
N LEU A 428 1.12 20.11 -2.44
CA LEU A 428 -0.30 20.42 -2.27
C LEU A 428 -0.56 21.00 -0.87
N SER A 429 -1.11 22.21 -0.81
CA SER A 429 -1.33 22.87 0.49
C SER A 429 -2.34 22.14 1.37
N ASP A 430 -3.29 21.42 0.76
CA ASP A 430 -4.38 20.75 1.47
C ASP A 430 -3.96 19.45 2.19
N LEU A 431 -2.81 18.86 1.86
CA LEU A 431 -2.40 17.59 2.45
C LEU A 431 -1.53 17.80 3.70
N PRO A 432 -1.68 16.96 4.74
CA PRO A 432 -0.90 17.07 5.96
C PRO A 432 0.59 16.84 5.75
N LEU A 433 0.98 16.11 4.69
CA LEU A 433 2.35 15.67 4.48
C LEU A 433 2.70 15.51 3.01
N HIS A 434 3.95 15.86 2.68
CA HIS A 434 4.59 15.61 1.39
C HIS A 434 5.99 15.05 1.55
N MET A 435 6.39 14.23 0.60
CA MET A 435 7.75 13.70 0.48
C MET A 435 8.29 14.06 -0.90
N ASP A 436 9.44 14.72 -0.92
CA ASP A 436 10.18 15.01 -2.15
C ASP A 436 11.13 13.86 -2.44
N CYS A 437 10.94 13.21 -3.59
CA CYS A 437 11.68 12.01 -3.96
C CYS A 437 12.58 12.25 -5.18
N GLU A 438 13.78 11.69 -5.13
CA GLU A 438 14.66 11.52 -6.28
C GLU A 438 14.68 10.05 -6.70
N VAL A 439 14.50 9.79 -7.99
CA VAL A 439 14.45 8.44 -8.55
C VAL A 439 15.85 7.82 -8.50
N ILE A 440 15.96 6.68 -7.84
CA ILE A 440 17.22 5.93 -7.70
C ILE A 440 17.25 4.66 -8.56
N ASP A 441 16.09 4.10 -8.90
CA ASP A 441 15.99 2.91 -9.74
C ASP A 441 14.56 2.76 -10.30
N GLN A 442 14.43 2.01 -11.40
CA GLN A 442 13.15 1.65 -12.00
C GLN A 442 13.20 0.19 -12.47
N LYS A 443 12.15 -0.58 -12.17
CA LYS A 443 12.02 -1.97 -12.60
C LYS A 443 10.80 -2.15 -13.48
N HIS A 444 11.03 -2.71 -14.65
CA HIS A 444 9.96 -3.12 -15.56
C HIS A 444 9.40 -4.46 -15.09
N LEU A 445 8.09 -4.50 -14.81
CA LEU A 445 7.39 -5.67 -14.29
C LEU A 445 6.40 -6.24 -15.32
N GLY A 446 6.57 -5.93 -16.60
CA GLY A 446 5.58 -6.18 -17.64
C GLY A 446 4.64 -4.98 -17.74
N THR A 447 3.40 -5.10 -17.28
CA THR A 447 2.39 -4.05 -17.50
C THR A 447 2.62 -2.75 -16.71
N HIS A 448 3.42 -2.84 -15.64
CA HIS A 448 3.75 -1.73 -14.76
C HIS A 448 5.27 -1.51 -14.70
N THR A 449 5.65 -0.26 -14.45
CA THR A 449 6.99 0.11 -14.03
C THR A 449 6.94 0.46 -12.55
N LEU A 450 7.75 -0.22 -11.74
CA LEU A 450 7.98 0.12 -10.35
C LEU A 450 9.11 1.13 -10.27
N VAL A 451 8.81 2.32 -9.75
CA VAL A 451 9.78 3.41 -9.57
C VAL A 451 10.17 3.48 -8.09
N PHE A 452 11.47 3.52 -7.81
CA PHE A 452 12.01 3.72 -6.47
C PHE A 452 12.49 5.15 -6.30
N GLY A 453 11.90 5.88 -5.37
CA GLY A 453 12.27 7.25 -5.03
C GLY A 453 12.86 7.34 -3.63
N GLU A 454 14.12 7.76 -3.53
CA GLU A 454 14.73 8.14 -2.26
C GLU A 454 14.14 9.47 -1.78
N VAL A 455 13.58 9.47 -0.57
CA VAL A 455 13.03 10.68 0.04
C VAL A 455 14.17 11.57 0.49
N LYS A 456 14.29 12.76 -0.10
CA LYS A 456 15.29 13.78 0.26
C LYS A 456 14.76 14.77 1.28
N ARG A 457 13.44 14.95 1.32
CA ARG A 457 12.78 15.84 2.26
C ARG A 457 11.37 15.38 2.58
N VAL A 458 10.97 15.58 3.84
CA VAL A 458 9.59 15.50 4.30
C VAL A 458 9.10 16.89 4.68
N LEU A 459 7.94 17.29 4.18
CA LEU A 459 7.22 18.50 4.55
C LEU A 459 5.95 18.11 5.30
N VAL A 460 5.72 18.70 6.47
CA VAL A 460 4.60 18.38 7.35
C VAL A 460 3.90 19.66 7.74
N ARG A 461 2.57 19.71 7.61
CA ARG A 461 1.84 20.91 7.99
C ARG A 461 1.98 21.18 9.49
N LYS A 462 2.13 22.45 9.86
CA LYS A 462 2.37 22.85 11.26
C LYS A 462 1.22 22.51 12.21
N ASP A 463 0.01 22.32 11.68
CA ASP A 463 -1.15 21.86 12.44
C ASP A 463 -1.20 20.33 12.66
N VAL A 464 -0.22 19.58 12.16
CA VAL A 464 -0.01 18.16 12.51
C VAL A 464 0.87 18.09 13.76
N THR A 465 0.26 17.77 14.89
CA THR A 465 0.89 17.76 16.23
C THR A 465 0.45 16.54 17.02
N PRO A 466 1.10 16.18 18.14
CA PRO A 466 0.59 15.12 19.02
C PRO A 466 -0.84 15.35 19.50
N ALA A 467 -1.26 16.62 19.67
CA ALA A 467 -2.62 17.00 20.01
C ALA A 467 -3.58 17.05 18.81
N ASN A 468 -3.06 16.95 17.58
CA ASN A 468 -3.83 16.85 16.34
C ASN A 468 -3.16 15.87 15.36
N PRO A 469 -3.08 14.57 15.72
CA PRO A 469 -2.28 13.61 14.97
C PRO A 469 -3.05 13.12 13.74
N ILE A 470 -2.29 12.64 12.77
CA ILE A 470 -2.79 11.78 11.71
C ILE A 470 -2.99 10.39 12.32
N LYS A 471 -4.15 9.76 12.07
CA LYS A 471 -4.54 8.47 12.68
C LYS A 471 -5.00 7.45 11.64
N TRP A 472 -4.60 6.19 11.79
CA TRP A 472 -5.07 5.09 10.94
C TRP A 472 -4.95 3.73 11.63
N ILE A 473 -5.62 2.72 11.08
CA ILE A 473 -5.51 1.33 11.51
C ILE A 473 -4.86 0.56 10.35
N PRO A 474 -3.68 -0.08 10.53
CA PRO A 474 -2.97 -0.77 9.46
C PRO A 474 -3.51 -2.17 9.16
N TRP A 475 -4.58 -2.58 9.83
CA TRP A 475 -5.18 -3.91 9.74
C TRP A 475 -6.60 -3.83 9.17
N ALA A 476 -6.97 -4.80 8.35
CA ALA A 476 -8.36 -4.99 7.97
C ALA A 476 -9.08 -5.79 9.06
N ASN A 477 -10.32 -5.42 9.36
CA ASN A 477 -11.19 -6.18 10.25
C ASN A 477 -12.02 -7.20 9.46
N VAL A 478 -12.49 -8.25 10.13
CA VAL A 478 -13.47 -9.19 9.59
C VAL A 478 -14.75 -9.07 10.41
N VAL A 479 -15.80 -8.59 9.77
CA VAL A 479 -17.11 -8.30 10.39
C VAL A 479 -18.19 -9.23 9.83
N LYS A 480 -19.35 -9.31 10.49
CA LYS A 480 -20.52 -10.01 9.92
C LYS A 480 -20.95 -9.33 8.62
N GLY A 481 -21.35 -10.12 7.62
CA GLY A 481 -21.91 -9.60 6.39
C GLY A 481 -23.25 -8.91 6.62
N GLU A 482 -23.51 -7.87 5.83
CA GLU A 482 -24.83 -7.25 5.73
C GLU A 482 -25.72 -8.20 4.91
N GLN A 483 -26.76 -8.77 5.55
CA GLN A 483 -27.75 -9.64 4.87
C GLN A 483 -28.74 -8.82 4.05
#